data_AF-A0A6A8DN20-F1
#
_entry.id   AF-A0A6A8DN20-F1
#
_cell.length_a   1.000
_cell.length_b   1.000
_cell.length_c   1.000
_cell.angle_alpha   90.00
_cell.angle_beta   90.00
_cell.angle_gamma   90.00
#
_symmetry.space_group_name_H-M   'P 1'
#
loop_
_entity.id
_entity.type
_entity.pdbx_description
1 polymer ?
#
loop_
_entity_poly.entity_id
_entity_poly.type
_entity_poly.pdbx_seq_one_letter_code
_entity_poly.pdbx_strand_id
1 'polypeptide(L)'
;MKMAKSVRHKITNHSRIFDATLAIYNEALTFIMEVIETEFDTIDDFQAKSIVPAVEKLIHRTKSNPTPKYREFNTRFYKLPCYFRRGAIASAFGKVKSY
;
A
#
# COMPACT_ATOMS: atom_id res chain seq x y z
N MET A 1 -24.51 -10.59 -30.15
CA MET A 1 -23.99 -10.05 -28.87
C MET A 1 -24.91 -10.46 -27.74
N LYS A 2 -24.40 -11.09 -26.66
CA LYS A 2 -25.20 -11.38 -25.46
C LYS A 2 -25.30 -10.10 -24.62
N MET A 3 -26.52 -9.57 -24.45
CA MET A 3 -26.77 -8.47 -23.52
C MET A 3 -26.76 -9.01 -22.08
N ALA A 4 -25.83 -8.52 -21.25
CA ALA A 4 -25.87 -8.77 -19.81
C ALA A 4 -26.80 -7.74 -19.15
N LYS A 5 -27.84 -8.20 -18.45
CA LYS A 5 -28.66 -7.34 -17.58
C LYS A 5 -27.97 -7.20 -16.23
N SER A 6 -27.66 -5.98 -15.81
CA SER A 6 -27.16 -5.70 -14.45
C SER A 6 -28.33 -5.74 -13.47
N VAL A 7 -28.21 -6.53 -12.41
CA VAL A 7 -29.22 -6.63 -11.35
C VAL A 7 -28.62 -6.10 -10.06
N ARG A 8 -29.29 -5.15 -9.41
CA ARG A 8 -28.87 -4.54 -8.13
C ARG A 8 -29.20 -5.46 -6.95
N HIS A 9 -28.62 -6.66 -6.91
CA HIS A 9 -28.71 -7.55 -5.77
C HIS A 9 -27.55 -7.31 -4.79
N LYS A 10 -27.85 -7.19 -3.50
CA LYS A 10 -26.84 -7.10 -2.45
C LYS A 10 -26.12 -8.45 -2.38
N ILE A 11 -24.79 -8.45 -2.52
CA ILE A 11 -23.99 -9.66 -2.35
C ILE A 11 -23.97 -10.00 -0.86
N THR A 12 -24.74 -11.01 -0.45
CA THR A 12 -24.92 -11.38 0.96
C THR A 12 -23.94 -12.46 1.44
N ASN A 13 -23.38 -13.27 0.53
CA ASN A 13 -22.67 -14.51 0.87
C ASN A 13 -21.14 -14.48 0.61
N HIS A 14 -20.60 -13.31 0.24
CA HIS A 14 -19.18 -13.12 -0.05
C HIS A 14 -18.54 -12.01 0.78
N SER A 15 -19.07 -11.71 1.97
CA SER A 15 -18.52 -10.63 2.81
C SER A 15 -17.07 -10.87 3.23
N ARG A 16 -16.62 -12.13 3.28
CA ARG A 16 -15.32 -12.56 3.81
C ARG A 16 -14.29 -13.00 2.77
N ILE A 17 -14.63 -12.97 1.48
CA ILE A 17 -13.72 -13.47 0.42
C ILE A 17 -12.43 -12.65 0.32
N PHE A 18 -12.44 -11.43 0.85
CA PHE A 18 -11.29 -10.53 0.86
C PHE A 18 -10.55 -10.50 2.19
N ASP A 19 -10.96 -11.25 3.22
CA ASP A 19 -10.34 -11.20 4.55
C ASP A 19 -8.83 -11.44 4.47
N ALA A 20 -8.41 -12.44 3.71
CA ALA A 20 -6.99 -12.75 3.50
C ALA A 20 -6.25 -11.62 2.76
N THR A 21 -6.88 -11.01 1.75
CA THR A 21 -6.30 -9.88 1.01
C THR A 21 -6.19 -8.65 1.89
N LEU A 22 -7.19 -8.38 2.72
CA LEU A 22 -7.20 -7.28 3.69
C LEU A 22 -6.13 -7.48 4.75
N ALA A 23 -5.92 -8.71 5.24
CA ALA A 23 -4.86 -9.02 6.18
C ALA A 23 -3.48 -8.66 5.60
N ILE A 24 -3.19 -9.11 4.37
CA ILE A 24 -1.93 -8.79 3.67
C ILE A 24 -1.79 -7.27 3.45
N TYR A 25 -2.87 -6.60 3.03
CA TYR A 25 -2.86 -5.15 2.81
C TYR A 25 -2.60 -4.37 4.11
N ASN A 26 -3.27 -4.74 5.20
CA ASN A 26 -3.10 -4.09 6.50
C ASN A 26 -1.70 -4.32 7.06
N GLU A 27 -1.13 -5.52 6.90
CA GLU A 27 0.25 -5.79 7.28
C GLU A 27 1.25 -4.93 6.48
N ALA A 28 1.04 -4.79 5.17
CA ALA A 28 1.84 -3.90 4.33
C ALA A 28 1.67 -2.43 4.74
N LEU A 29 0.45 -2.02 5.10
CA LEU A 29 0.15 -0.66 5.53
C LEU A 29 0.87 -0.32 6.84
N THR A 30 0.80 -1.21 7.84
CA THR A 30 1.49 -1.05 9.12
C THR A 30 3.00 -0.96 8.91
N PHE A 31 3.58 -1.85 8.11
CA PHE A 31 5.02 -1.79 7.77
C PHE A 31 5.40 -0.43 7.16
N ILE A 32 4.58 0.10 6.25
CA ILE A 32 4.88 1.39 5.62
C ILE A 32 4.74 2.55 6.62
N MET A 33 3.80 2.50 7.56
CA MET A 33 3.69 3.50 8.62
C MET A 33 4.95 3.53 9.48
N GLU A 34 5.44 2.36 9.90
CA GLU A 34 6.69 2.23 10.67
C GLU A 34 7.88 2.82 9.91
N VAL A 35 7.99 2.55 8.60
CA VAL A 35 9.04 3.14 7.74
C VAL A 35 8.93 4.66 7.69
N ILE A 36 7.71 5.21 7.58
CA ILE A 36 7.50 6.66 7.53
C ILE A 36 7.92 7.30 8.86
N GLU A 37 7.48 6.75 9.99
CA GLU A 37 7.80 7.27 11.32
C GLU A 37 9.30 7.15 11.66
N THR A 38 9.98 6.12 11.15
CA THR A 38 11.41 5.90 11.41
C THR A 38 12.32 6.77 10.54
N GLU A 39 11.95 7.03 9.29
CA GLU A 39 12.84 7.69 8.32
C GLU A 39 12.59 9.19 8.15
N PHE A 40 11.43 9.68 8.58
CA PHE A 40 11.03 11.07 8.39
C PHE A 40 10.68 11.70 9.74
N ASP A 41 11.61 12.49 10.29
CA ASP A 41 11.42 13.22 11.55
C ASP A 41 10.22 14.16 11.49
N THR A 42 10.02 14.82 10.34
CA THR A 42 8.88 15.68 10.05
C THR A 42 8.26 15.30 8.71
N ILE A 43 6.93 15.24 8.71
CA ILE A 43 6.14 14.86 7.53
C ILE A 43 5.26 16.01 7.00
N ASP A 44 5.29 17.17 7.67
CA ASP A 44 4.46 18.33 7.34
C ASP A 44 4.80 18.93 5.98
N ASP A 45 6.10 18.97 5.66
CA ASP A 45 6.63 19.49 4.39
C ASP A 45 6.32 18.56 3.21
N PHE A 46 5.92 17.32 3.49
CA PHE A 46 5.59 16.37 2.46
C PHE A 46 4.16 16.54 1.94
N GLN A 47 4.02 16.37 0.62
CA GLN A 47 2.75 16.14 -0.03
C GLN A 47 2.69 14.66 -0.44
N ALA A 48 1.48 14.13 -0.62
CA ALA A 48 1.30 12.74 -1.07
C ALA A 48 2.09 12.43 -2.36
N LYS A 49 2.22 13.41 -3.25
CA LYS A 49 2.97 13.26 -4.51
C LYS A 49 4.49 13.12 -4.32
N SER A 50 5.06 13.72 -3.27
CA SER A 50 6.50 13.66 -2.98
C SER A 50 6.87 12.51 -2.03
N ILE A 51 6.02 12.20 -1.04
CA ILE A 51 6.29 11.12 -0.08
C ILE A 51 6.20 9.73 -0.72
N VAL A 52 5.25 9.51 -1.64
CA VAL A 52 5.06 8.21 -2.30
C VAL A 52 6.34 7.72 -2.99
N PRO A 53 6.98 8.48 -3.89
CA PRO A 53 8.23 8.04 -4.51
C PRO A 53 9.39 7.95 -3.51
N ALA A 54 9.42 8.79 -2.46
CA ALA A 54 10.47 8.73 -1.43
C ALA A 54 10.42 7.40 -0.66
N VAL A 55 9.24 7.04 -0.14
CA VAL A 55 9.02 5.77 0.57
C VAL A 55 9.15 4.57 -0.37
N GLU A 56 8.65 4.67 -1.61
CA GLU A 56 8.79 3.58 -2.59
C GLU A 56 10.27 3.25 -2.86
N LYS A 57 11.15 4.27 -2.89
CA LYS A 57 12.61 4.07 -3.02
C LYS A 57 13.22 3.36 -1.80
N LEU A 58 12.65 3.53 -0.62
CA LEU A 58 13.14 2.90 0.60
C LEU A 58 12.76 1.42 0.71
N ILE A 59 11.59 1.03 0.17
CA ILE A 59 11.02 -0.31 0.37
C ILE A 59 11.07 -1.20 -0.88
N HIS A 60 11.04 -0.64 -2.10
CA HIS A 60 10.82 -1.42 -3.31
C HIS A 60 12.06 -1.57 -4.18
N ARG A 61 12.49 -2.82 -4.37
CA ARG A 61 13.57 -3.19 -5.28
C ARG A 61 13.11 -3.09 -6.73
N THR A 62 13.88 -2.40 -7.55
CA THR A 62 13.72 -2.32 -9.01
C THR A 62 15.09 -2.43 -9.69
N LYS A 63 15.14 -2.41 -11.02
CA LYS A 63 16.40 -2.36 -11.78
C LYS A 63 17.23 -1.10 -11.45
N SER A 64 16.56 0.05 -11.28
CA SER A 64 17.19 1.33 -10.94
C SER A 64 17.34 1.55 -9.42
N ASN A 65 16.73 0.71 -8.60
CA ASN A 65 16.84 0.71 -7.15
C ASN A 65 17.14 -0.71 -6.63
N PRO A 66 18.36 -1.23 -6.84
CA PRO A 66 18.66 -2.65 -6.61
C PRO A 66 18.75 -3.03 -5.13
N THR A 67 19.02 -2.06 -4.24
CA THR A 67 19.29 -2.27 -2.82
C THR A 67 18.52 -1.27 -1.94
N PRO A 68 17.17 -1.37 -1.89
CA PRO A 68 16.36 -0.59 -0.94
C PRO A 68 16.77 -0.90 0.51
N LYS A 69 16.62 0.08 1.40
CA LYS A 69 16.95 -0.06 2.84
C LYS A 69 16.11 -1.17 3.48
N TYR A 70 14.81 -1.18 3.17
CA TYR A 70 13.79 -2.11 3.66
C TYR A 70 13.46 -3.20 2.63
N ARG A 71 14.48 -3.96 2.20
CA ARG A 71 14.37 -4.95 1.11
C ARG A 71 13.41 -6.11 1.41
N GLU A 72 13.16 -6.37 2.68
CA GLU A 72 12.21 -7.37 3.18
C GLU A 72 10.77 -7.09 2.76
N PHE A 73 10.44 -5.85 2.37
CA PHE A 73 9.13 -5.54 1.81
C PHE A 73 8.85 -6.38 0.55
N ASN A 74 9.85 -6.55 -0.33
CA ASN A 74 9.70 -7.35 -1.55
C ASN A 74 9.52 -8.85 -1.27
N THR A 75 10.07 -9.38 -0.18
CA THR A 75 9.92 -10.79 0.17
C THR A 75 8.61 -11.05 0.89
N ARG A 76 8.24 -10.19 1.85
CA ARG A 76 6.96 -10.26 2.60
C ARG A 76 5.75 -10.04 1.70
N PHE A 77 5.82 -9.04 0.81
CA PHE A 77 4.68 -8.61 -0.03
C PHE A 77 4.94 -8.84 -1.53
N TYR A 78 5.57 -9.97 -1.87
CA TYR A 78 6.04 -10.26 -3.25
C TYR A 78 4.96 -10.22 -4.34
N LYS A 79 3.70 -10.47 -3.97
CA LYS A 79 2.54 -10.44 -4.88
C LYS A 79 1.74 -9.13 -4.83
N LEU A 80 2.18 -8.14 -4.04
CA LEU A 80 1.44 -6.88 -3.92
C LEU A 80 1.57 -6.06 -5.21
N PRO A 81 0.45 -5.75 -5.90
CA PRO A 81 0.50 -4.96 -7.12
C PRO A 81 1.05 -3.56 -6.90
N CYS A 82 1.71 -2.98 -7.91
CA CYS A 82 2.36 -1.67 -7.79
C CYS A 82 1.40 -0.53 -7.39
N TYR A 83 0.18 -0.53 -7.95
CA TYR A 83 -0.84 0.48 -7.64
C TYR A 83 -1.37 0.31 -6.21
N PHE A 84 -1.49 -0.92 -5.73
CA PHE A 84 -1.85 -1.20 -4.33
C PHE A 84 -0.76 -0.72 -3.37
N ARG A 85 0.52 -0.99 -3.69
CA ARG A 85 1.65 -0.49 -2.90
C ARG A 85 1.64 1.03 -2.82
N ARG A 86 1.53 1.73 -3.94
CA ARG A 86 1.49 3.21 -3.97
C ARG A 86 0.28 3.77 -3.23
N GLY A 87 -0.88 3.12 -3.35
CA GLY A 87 -2.09 3.46 -2.58
C GLY A 87 -1.91 3.24 -1.08
N ALA A 88 -1.23 2.15 -0.68
CA ALA A 88 -0.90 1.88 0.72
C ALA A 88 0.05 2.96 1.28
N ILE A 89 1.07 3.37 0.52
CA ILE A 89 1.97 4.46 0.94
C ILE A 89 1.20 5.77 1.16
N ALA A 90 0.36 6.17 0.20
CA ALA A 90 -0.46 7.37 0.36
C ALA A 90 -1.41 7.28 1.56
N SER A 91 -1.98 6.09 1.81
CA SER A 91 -2.88 5.84 2.93
C SER A 91 -2.17 5.82 4.27
N ALA A 92 -0.95 5.28 4.34
CA ALA A 92 -0.09 5.28 5.51
C ALA A 92 0.30 6.72 5.86
N PHE A 93 0.78 7.48 4.88
CA PHE A 93 1.11 8.90 5.06
C PHE A 93 -0.08 9.71 5.59
N GLY A 94 -1.28 9.53 5.01
CA GLY A 94 -2.48 10.20 5.50
C GLY A 94 -2.85 9.83 6.94
N LYS A 95 -2.58 8.59 7.37
CA LYS A 95 -2.78 8.16 8.76
C LYS A 95 -1.76 8.80 9.69
N VAL A 96 -0.47 8.70 9.38
CA VAL A 96 0.61 9.30 10.20
C VAL A 96 0.41 10.81 10.33
N LYS A 97 0.01 11.50 9.25
CA LYS A 97 -0.27 12.95 9.27
C LYS A 97 -1.52 13.34 10.07
N SER A 98 -2.45 12.42 10.27
CA SER A 98 -3.72 12.69 10.97
C SER A 98 -3.64 12.42 12.48
N TYR A 99 -2.60 11.71 12.94
CA TYR A 99 -2.29 11.56 14.36
C TYR A 99 -1.64 12.83 14.89
#